data_AF-A0A3M1BWG7-F1
#
_entry.id   AF-A0A3M1BWG7-F1
#
_cell.length_a   1.000
_cell.length_b   1.000
_cell.length_c   1.000
_cell.angle_alpha   90.00
_cell.angle_beta   90.00
_cell.angle_gamma   90.00
#
_symmetry.space_group_name_H-M   'P 1'
#
loop_
_entity.id
_entity.type
_entity.pdbx_description
1 polymer ?
#
loop_
_entity_poly.entity_id
_entity_poly.type
_entity_poly.pdbx_seq_one_letter_code
_entity_poly.pdbx_strand_id
1 'polypeptide(L)' 'MIKQILCLTDFSESAENAKAVALSIAKRTNARINFVHGMTVGLKWDELNEETRRKYPEIAHLVNEAKK' A
#
# COMPACT_ATOMS: atom_id res chain seq x y z
N MET A 1 22.79 5.57 10.66
CA MET A 1 22.69 5.27 9.20
C MET A 1 21.28 4.82 8.90
N ILE A 2 20.64 5.32 7.83
CA ILE A 2 19.31 4.90 7.41
C ILE A 2 19.41 3.46 6.91
N LYS A 3 18.58 2.56 7.46
CA LYS A 3 18.57 1.13 7.07
C LYS A 3 17.37 0.77 6.19
N GLN A 4 16.27 1.50 6.33
CA GLN A 4 15.02 1.23 5.62
C GLN A 4 14.30 2.54 5.28
N ILE A 5 13.65 2.58 4.12
CA ILE A 5 12.87 3.71 3.61
C ILE A 5 11.48 3.17 3.22
N LEU A 6 10.43 3.87 3.65
CA LEU A 6 9.06 3.66 3.20
C LEU A 6 8.67 4.82 2.29
N CYS A 7 8.37 4.53 1.03
CA CYS A 7 7.95 5.52 0.04
C CYS A 7 6.48 5.30 -0.29
N LEU A 8 5.62 6.17 0.23
CA LEU A 8 4.21 6.19 -0.15
C LEU A 8 4.07 6.76 -1.57
N THR A 9 3.14 6.23 -2.34
CA THR A 9 2.80 6.76 -3.67
C THR A 9 1.30 6.77 -3.87
N ASP A 10 0.79 7.85 -4.47
CA ASP A 10 -0.55 7.96 -5.03
C ASP A 10 -0.50 8.05 -6.58
N PHE A 11 0.67 7.78 -7.16
CA PHE A 11 0.99 7.93 -8.59
C PHE A 11 0.91 9.36 -9.14
N SER A 12 0.83 10.37 -8.27
CA SER A 12 0.97 11.77 -8.69
C SER A 12 2.40 12.10 -9.10
N GLU A 13 2.58 13.21 -9.81
CA GLU A 13 3.90 13.77 -10.12
C GLU A 13 4.71 14.07 -8.83
N SER A 14 4.04 14.49 -7.75
CA SER A 14 4.70 14.70 -6.46
C SER A 14 5.25 13.40 -5.88
N ALA A 15 4.48 12.31 -5.95
CA ALA A 15 4.94 10.99 -5.53
C ALA A 15 6.09 10.46 -6.41
N GLU A 16 6.08 10.76 -7.70
CA GLU A 16 7.17 10.42 -8.62
C GLU A 16 8.47 11.16 -8.25
N ASN A 17 8.38 12.44 -7.89
CA ASN A 17 9.50 13.22 -7.37
C ASN A 17 10.01 12.67 -6.03
N ALA A 18 9.11 12.30 -5.11
CA ALA A 18 9.46 11.68 -3.84
C ALA A 18 10.18 10.34 -4.04
N LYS A 19 9.73 9.52 -5.01
CA LYS A 19 10.39 8.28 -5.41
C LYS A 19 11.83 8.52 -5.87
N ALA A 20 12.07 9.53 -6.70
CA ALA A 20 13.41 9.85 -7.19
C ALA A 20 14.38 10.18 -6.03
N VAL A 21 13.93 10.97 -5.06
CA VAL A 21 14.70 11.31 -3.85
C VAL A 21 14.94 10.07 -2.99
N ALA A 22 13.89 9.28 -2.73
CA ALA A 22 13.99 8.07 -1.92
C ALA A 22 14.98 7.05 -2.51
N LEU A 23 14.98 6.87 -3.84
CA LEU A 23 15.96 6.04 -4.55
C LEU A 23 17.40 6.56 -4.40
N SER A 24 17.60 7.88 -4.50
CA SER A 24 18.93 8.49 -4.30
C SER A 24 19.47 8.23 -2.89
N ILE A 25 18.62 8.39 -1.88
CA ILE A 25 18.98 8.10 -0.48
C ILE A 25 19.29 6.61 -0.31
N ALA A 26 18.41 5.72 -0.81
CA ALA A 26 18.59 4.28 -0.71
C ALA A 26 19.93 3.81 -1.29
N LYS A 27 20.32 4.31 -2.47
CA LYS A 27 21.60 4.02 -3.11
C LYS A 27 22.80 4.46 -2.27
N ARG A 28 22.74 5.68 -1.70
CA ARG A 28 23.83 6.25 -0.90
C ARG A 28 24.01 5.56 0.46
N THR A 29 22.92 5.03 1.03
CA THR A 29 22.94 4.43 2.37
C THR A 29 22.85 2.91 2.35
N ASN A 30 22.79 2.30 1.17
CA ASN A 30 22.46 0.87 0.99
C ASN A 30 21.21 0.45 1.78
N ALA A 31 20.21 1.33 1.84
CA ALA A 31 18.96 1.08 2.58
C ALA A 31 17.95 0.31 1.72
N ARG A 32 17.21 -0.59 2.36
CA ARG A 32 16.05 -1.25 1.74
C ARG A 32 14.93 -0.22 1.54
N ILE A 33 14.38 -0.11 0.34
CA ILE A 33 13.23 0.74 0.04
C ILE A 33 11.97 -0.11 -0.18
N ASN A 34 10.83 0.33 0.36
CA ASN A 34 9.51 -0.26 0.13
C ASN A 34 8.58 0.79 -0.43
N PHE A 35 7.89 0.46 -1.52
CA PHE A 35 6.86 1.30 -2.10
C PHE A 35 5.49 0.82 -1.64
N VAL A 36 4.64 1.75 -1.21
CA VAL A 36 3.28 1.45 -0.76
C VAL A 36 2.31 2.41 -1.42
N HIS A 37 1.28 1.85 -2.06
CA HIS A 37 0.12 2.59 -2.55
C HIS A 37 -1.08 2.24 -1.69
N GLY A 38 -1.67 3.25 -1.04
CA GLY A 38 -2.90 3.10 -0.28
C GLY A 38 -4.10 3.31 -1.19
N MET A 39 -5.01 2.34 -1.24
CA MET A 39 -6.28 2.46 -1.96
C MET A 39 -7.43 2.44 -0.97
N THR A 40 -8.33 3.43 -1.07
CA THR A 40 -9.62 3.36 -0.38
C THR A 40 -10.59 2.65 -1.32
N VAL A 41 -11.00 1.45 -0.97
CA VAL A 41 -12.19 0.87 -1.59
C VAL A 41 -13.42 1.47 -0.92
N GLY A 42 -14.46 1.81 -1.69
CA GLY A 42 -15.73 2.33 -1.15
C GLY A 42 -16.51 1.32 -0.29
N LEU A 43 -15.89 0.19 0.06
CA LEU A 43 -16.39 -0.80 0.99
C LEU A 43 -15.74 -0.57 2.35
N LYS A 44 -16.55 -0.25 3.35
CA LYS A 44 -16.13 -0.45 4.73
C LYS A 44 -16.09 -1.95 4.99
N TRP A 45 -14.87 -2.50 5.05
CA TRP A 45 -14.63 -3.93 5.26
C TRP A 45 -15.24 -4.46 6.56
N ASP A 46 -15.43 -3.59 7.56
CA ASP A 46 -16.04 -3.91 8.85
C ASP A 46 -17.57 -4.03 8.79
N GLU A 47 -18.19 -3.46 7.75
CA GLU A 47 -19.65 -3.38 7.57
C GLU A 47 -20.17 -4.31 6.47
N LEU A 48 -19.35 -5.27 6.01
CA LEU A 48 -19.76 -6.28 5.04
C LEU A 48 -20.90 -7.14 5.61
N ASN A 49 -22.14 -6.87 5.21
CA ASN A 49 -23.27 -7.76 5.52
C ASN A 49 -23.11 -9.11 4.78
N GLU A 50 -23.82 -10.15 5.23
CA GLU A 50 -23.71 -11.51 4.65
C GLU A 50 -24.02 -11.53 3.15
N GLU A 51 -24.95 -10.69 2.69
CA GLU A 51 -25.34 -10.59 1.28
C GLU A 51 -24.18 -10.08 0.41
N THR A 52 -23.46 -9.05 0.87
CA THR A 52 -22.30 -8.49 0.15
C THR A 52 -21.13 -9.47 0.14
N ARG A 53 -20.91 -10.21 1.24
CA ARG A 53 -19.90 -11.29 1.27
C ARG A 53 -20.19 -12.41 0.28
N ARG A 54 -21.47 -12.77 0.12
CA ARG A 54 -21.89 -13.79 -0.85
C ARG A 54 -21.76 -13.29 -2.29
N LYS A 55 -21.98 -12.00 -2.52
CA LYS A 55 -21.89 -11.38 -3.85
C LYS A 55 -20.46 -11.16 -4.33
N TYR A 56 -19.53 -10.93 -3.40
CA TYR A 56 -18.12 -10.63 -3.69
C TYR A 56 -17.17 -11.53 -2.86
N PRO A 57 -17.08 -12.83 -3.15
CA PRO A 57 -16.23 -13.76 -2.40
C PRO A 57 -14.73 -13.42 -2.48
N GLU A 58 -14.28 -12.78 -3.55
CA GLU A 58 -12.90 -12.32 -3.75
C GLU A 58 -12.50 -11.24 -2.73
N ILE A 59 -13.44 -10.36 -2.37
CA ILE A 59 -13.25 -9.32 -1.36
C ILE A 59 -13.07 -9.96 0.02
N ALA A 60 -13.83 -11.01 0.34
CA ALA A 60 -13.66 -11.73 1.60
C ALA A 60 -12.27 -12.41 1.72
N HIS A 61 -11.72 -12.92 0.60
CA HIS A 61 -10.36 -13.48 0.57
C HIS A 61 -9.31 -12.41 0.88
N LEU A 62 -9.39 -11.25 0.21
CA LEU A 62 -8.46 -10.14 0.40
C LEU A 62 -8.48 -9.58 1.83
N VAL A 63 -9.65 -9.51 2.49
CA VAL A 63 -9.74 -9.13 3.91
C VAL A 63 -9.00 -10.12 4.80
N ASN A 64 -9.18 -11.41 4.57
CA ASN A 64 -8.55 -12.45 5.37
C ASN A 64 -7.03 -12.48 5.19
N GLU A 65 -6.53 -12.17 3.99
CA GLU A 65 -5.09 -12.00 3.75
C GLU A 65 -4.55 -10.74 4.42
N ALA A 66 -5.28 -9.62 4.38
CA ALA A 66 -4.85 -8.37 5.01
C ALA A 66 -4.85 -8.41 6.55
N LYS A 67 -5.64 -9.31 7.15
CA LYS A 67 -5.70 -9.51 8.61
C LYS A 67 -4.63 -10.49 9.14
N LYS A 68 -3.94 -11.23 8.28
CA LYS A 68 -2.82 -12.13 8.65
C LYS A 68 -1.52 -11.36 8.76
#